data_AF-X0XBH0-F1
#
_entry.id   AF-X0XBH0-F1
#
_cell.length_a   1.000
_cell.length_b   1.000
_cell.length_c   1.000
_cell.angle_alpha   90.00
_cell.angle_beta   90.00
_cell.angle_gamma   90.00
#
_symmetry.space_group_name_H-M   'P 1'
#
loop_
_entity.id
_entity.type
_entity.pdbx_description
1 polymer ?
#
loop_
_entity_poly.entity_id
_entity_poly.type
_entity_poly.pdbx_seq_one_letter_code
_entity_poly.pdbx_strand_id
1 'polypeptide(L)'
;TYCTFSLRGKPFDKLWETIKGRSIAEVKEQEGEENPLFRQIRKHGLTREFPLIITTIKAFSEGRVRLEGDQVVDHNGKPIKAYDLTEEIDEKVKGALAE
;
A
#
# COMPACT_ATOMS: atom_id res chain seq x y z
N THR A 1 -5.85 -2.88 -9.94
CA THR A 1 -4.47 -3.13 -9.50
C THR A 1 -4.37 -2.90 -8.00
N TYR A 2 -3.33 -3.39 -7.33
CA TYR A 2 -3.07 -3.09 -5.92
C TYR A 2 -1.57 -3.23 -5.58
N CYS A 3 -1.18 -2.71 -4.43
CA CYS A 3 0.13 -2.94 -3.80
C CYS A 3 -0.12 -3.15 -2.31
N THR A 4 0.60 -4.08 -1.70
CA THR A 4 0.56 -4.31 -0.25
C THR A 4 1.88 -3.95 0.40
N PHE A 5 1.89 -3.70 1.70
CA PHE A 5 3.11 -3.61 2.50
C PHE A 5 2.83 -4.12 3.91
N SER A 6 3.86 -4.66 4.55
CA SER A 6 3.74 -5.17 5.91
C SER A 6 3.65 -4.04 6.92
N LEU A 7 2.71 -4.14 7.86
CA LEU A 7 2.66 -3.28 9.06
C LEU A 7 3.52 -3.83 10.21
N ARG A 8 4.27 -4.91 9.97
CA ARG A 8 5.25 -5.53 10.88
C ARG A 8 6.65 -5.36 10.32
N GLY A 9 7.66 -5.40 11.18
CA GLY A 9 9.04 -5.09 10.84
C GLY A 9 9.38 -3.63 11.13
N LYS A 10 10.65 -3.27 10.93
CA LYS A 10 11.07 -1.87 11.01
C LYS A 10 10.43 -1.07 9.86
N PRO A 11 9.94 0.16 10.10
CA PRO A 11 10.01 0.92 11.37
C PRO A 11 8.82 0.70 12.32
N PHE A 12 7.81 -0.08 11.93
CA PHE A 12 6.54 -0.20 12.66
C PHE A 12 6.65 -0.91 14.02
N ASP A 13 7.51 -1.90 14.18
CA ASP A 13 7.56 -2.72 15.39
C ASP A 13 7.73 -1.89 16.66
N LYS A 14 8.58 -0.85 16.64
CA LYS A 14 8.77 0.05 17.78
C LYS A 14 7.51 0.87 18.09
N LEU A 15 6.77 1.28 17.07
CA LEU A 15 5.55 2.07 17.18
C LEU A 15 4.36 1.22 17.64
N TRP A 16 4.34 -0.07 17.32
CA TRP A 16 3.37 -1.01 17.89
C TRP A 16 3.54 -1.18 19.40
N GLU A 17 4.79 -1.22 19.89
CA GLU A 17 5.05 -1.35 21.33
C GLU A 17 4.56 -0.13 22.13
N THR A 18 4.49 1.08 21.56
CA THR A 18 4.02 2.29 22.28
C THR A 18 2.52 2.29 22.56
N ILE A 19 1.74 1.48 21.83
CA ILE A 19 0.28 1.36 22.01
C ILE A 19 -0.14 0.03 22.64
N LYS A 20 0.84 -0.81 23.02
CA LYS A 20 0.59 -2.12 23.61
C LYS A 20 -0.13 -2.00 24.95
N GLY A 21 -1.19 -2.80 25.13
CA GLY A 21 -2.01 -2.77 26.34
C GLY A 21 -3.05 -1.64 26.39
N ARG A 22 -3.09 -0.77 25.37
CA ARG A 22 -4.15 0.24 25.20
C ARG A 22 -5.19 -0.26 24.20
N SER A 23 -6.44 0.11 24.41
CA SER A 23 -7.50 -0.15 23.43
C SER A 23 -7.38 0.82 22.25
N ILE A 24 -7.88 0.39 21.08
CA ILE A 24 -7.93 1.26 19.88
C ILE A 24 -8.77 2.51 20.14
N ALA A 25 -9.85 2.38 20.93
CA ALA A 25 -10.70 3.51 21.29
C ALA A 25 -9.93 4.57 22.10
N GLU A 26 -9.15 4.15 23.11
CA GLU A 26 -8.32 5.07 23.91
C GLU A 26 -7.24 5.76 23.07
N VAL A 27 -6.55 5.01 22.20
CA VAL A 27 -5.52 5.57 21.31
C VAL A 27 -6.15 6.60 20.36
N LYS A 28 -7.32 6.29 19.80
CA LYS A 28 -8.02 7.20 18.89
C LYS A 28 -8.52 8.46 19.59
N GLU A 29 -9.03 8.34 20.80
CA GLU A 29 -9.52 9.49 21.58
C GLU A 29 -8.38 10.42 22.02
N GLN A 30 -7.25 9.85 22.47
CA GLN A 30 -6.14 10.62 23.03
C GLN A 30 -5.20 11.21 21.98
N GLU A 31 -4.96 10.46 20.89
CA GLU A 31 -3.96 10.84 19.88
C GLU A 31 -4.55 11.02 18.48
N GLY A 32 -5.63 10.28 18.16
CA GLY A 32 -6.28 10.37 16.85
C GLY A 32 -5.29 10.18 15.69
N GLU A 33 -5.30 11.12 14.74
CA GLU A 33 -4.40 11.11 13.59
C GLU A 33 -2.95 11.50 13.93
N GLU A 34 -2.71 12.07 15.12
CA GLU A 34 -1.37 12.39 15.61
C GLU A 34 -0.64 11.17 16.18
N ASN A 35 -1.32 10.02 16.31
CA ASN A 35 -0.70 8.80 16.79
C ASN A 35 0.51 8.42 15.90
N PRO A 36 1.71 8.22 16.48
CA PRO A 36 2.93 7.97 15.70
C PRO A 36 2.86 6.74 14.79
N LEU A 37 2.22 5.65 15.24
CA LEU A 37 2.02 4.46 14.41
C LEU A 37 1.12 4.77 13.22
N PHE A 38 -0.02 5.42 13.46
CA PHE A 38 -0.94 5.82 12.40
C PHE A 38 -0.25 6.73 11.36
N ARG A 39 0.46 7.77 11.82
CA ARG A 39 1.22 8.68 10.93
C ARG A 39 2.24 7.92 10.10
N GLN A 40 2.95 6.97 10.69
CA GLN A 40 3.94 6.19 9.96
C GLN A 40 3.29 5.26 8.92
N ILE A 41 2.16 4.63 9.24
CA ILE A 41 1.37 3.84 8.28
C ILE A 41 0.92 4.73 7.12
N ARG A 42 0.42 5.94 7.42
CA ARG A 42 0.01 6.91 6.41
C ARG A 42 1.17 7.38 5.53
N LYS A 43 2.35 7.66 6.11
CA LYS A 43 3.57 7.99 5.36
C LYS A 43 3.90 6.89 4.36
N HIS A 44 3.97 5.64 4.81
CA HIS A 44 4.29 4.48 3.96
C HIS A 44 3.24 4.21 2.88
N GLY A 45 1.97 4.42 3.18
CA GLY A 45 0.89 4.32 2.20
C GLY A 45 0.97 5.42 1.14
N LEU A 46 1.15 6.67 1.55
CA LEU A 46 1.23 7.83 0.66
C LEU A 46 2.45 7.76 -0.28
N THR A 47 3.60 7.31 0.24
CA THR A 47 4.81 7.09 -0.58
C THR A 47 4.54 6.12 -1.75
N ARG A 48 3.61 5.18 -1.59
CA ARG A 48 3.25 4.18 -2.61
C ARG A 48 2.10 4.62 -3.53
N GLU A 49 1.30 5.61 -3.13
CA GLU A 49 0.06 5.99 -3.81
C GLU A 49 0.32 6.50 -5.24
N PHE A 50 1.18 7.51 -5.40
CA PHE A 50 1.51 8.05 -6.72
C PHE A 50 2.22 7.02 -7.63
N PRO A 51 3.25 6.28 -7.17
CA PRO A 51 3.83 5.19 -7.95
C PRO A 51 2.79 4.15 -8.39
N LEU A 52 1.84 3.78 -7.52
CA LEU A 52 0.79 2.82 -7.85
C LEU A 52 -0.14 3.34 -8.94
N ILE A 53 -0.57 4.60 -8.88
CA ILE A 53 -1.43 5.22 -9.90
C ILE A 53 -0.73 5.21 -11.26
N ILE A 54 0.52 5.71 -11.32
CA ILE A 54 1.29 5.78 -12.57
C ILE A 54 1.51 4.39 -13.16
N THR A 55 1.89 3.42 -12.31
CA THR A 55 2.15 2.05 -12.74
C THR A 55 0.88 1.34 -13.20
N THR A 56 -0.25 1.66 -12.58
CA THR A 56 -1.57 1.16 -13.02
C THR A 56 -1.90 1.64 -14.42
N ILE A 57 -1.75 2.94 -14.68
CA ILE A 57 -1.99 3.52 -16.01
C ILE A 57 -1.06 2.87 -17.05
N LYS A 58 0.21 2.69 -16.70
CA LYS A 58 1.20 2.02 -17.54
C LYS A 58 0.83 0.57 -17.86
N ALA A 59 0.38 -0.20 -16.85
CA ALA A 59 -0.04 -1.59 -17.04
C ALA A 59 -1.23 -1.72 -18.02
N PHE A 60 -2.17 -0.78 -18.00
CA PHE A 60 -3.24 -0.70 -19.00
C PHE A 60 -2.72 -0.30 -20.38
N SER A 61 -1.87 0.73 -20.46
CA SER A 61 -1.29 1.20 -21.73
C SER A 61 -0.45 0.13 -22.43
N GLU A 62 0.19 -0.77 -21.68
CA GLU A 62 1.03 -1.85 -22.20
C GLU A 62 0.25 -3.14 -22.47
N GLY A 63 -1.06 -3.19 -22.17
CA GLY A 63 -1.88 -4.39 -22.32
C GLY A 63 -1.57 -5.50 -21.33
N ARG A 64 -0.77 -5.25 -20.29
CA ARG A 64 -0.54 -6.19 -19.17
C ARG A 64 -1.83 -6.49 -18.43
N VAL A 65 -2.72 -5.50 -18.36
CA VAL A 65 -4.09 -5.58 -17.84
C VAL A 65 -5.02 -4.93 -18.85
N ARG A 66 -6.20 -5.51 -19.05
CA ARG A 66 -7.24 -4.95 -19.92
C ARG A 66 -8.61 -5.02 -19.23
N LEU A 67 -9.55 -4.22 -19.75
CA LEU A 67 -10.96 -4.29 -19.40
C LEU A 67 -11.71 -4.94 -20.55
N GLU A 68 -12.47 -6.00 -20.26
CA GLU A 68 -13.36 -6.66 -21.21
C GLU A 68 -14.77 -6.66 -20.59
N GLY A 69 -15.60 -5.72 -21.01
CA GLY A 69 -16.91 -5.47 -20.37
C GLY A 69 -16.75 -4.95 -18.94
N ASP A 70 -17.35 -5.65 -17.99
CA ASP A 70 -17.24 -5.39 -16.54
C ASP A 70 -16.12 -6.19 -15.87
N GLN A 71 -15.35 -6.97 -16.64
CA GLN A 71 -14.27 -7.81 -16.13
C GLN A 71 -12.89 -7.20 -16.37
N VAL A 72 -12.01 -7.38 -15.40
CA VAL A 72 -10.57 -7.13 -15.58
C VAL A 72 -9.93 -8.44 -16.02
N VAL A 73 -9.12 -8.39 -17.09
CA VAL A 73 -8.39 -9.55 -17.63
C VAL A 73 -6.89 -9.28 -17.69
N ASP A 74 -6.09 -10.35 -17.65
CA ASP A 74 -4.65 -10.28 -17.85
C ASP A 74 -4.26 -10.20 -19.35
N HIS A 75 -2.95 -10.22 -19.61
CA HIS A 75 -2.42 -10.16 -20.98
C HIS A 75 -2.84 -11.34 -21.88
N ASN A 76 -3.26 -12.47 -21.29
CA ASN A 76 -3.78 -13.63 -22.02
C ASN A 76 -5.30 -13.62 -22.16
N GLY A 77 -5.99 -12.60 -21.64
CA GLY A 77 -7.45 -12.52 -21.63
C GLY A 77 -8.10 -13.36 -20.52
N LYS A 78 -7.31 -13.83 -19.53
CA LYS A 78 -7.87 -14.56 -18.39
C LYS A 78 -8.46 -13.57 -17.38
N PRO A 79 -9.70 -13.76 -16.91
CA PRO A 79 -10.26 -12.94 -15.85
C PRO A 79 -9.43 -12.97 -14.57
N ILE A 80 -9.18 -11.79 -14.00
CA ILE A 80 -8.45 -11.61 -12.75
C ILE A 80 -9.27 -10.75 -11.79
N LYS A 81 -9.24 -11.09 -10.50
CA LYS A 81 -9.90 -10.28 -9.46
C LYS A 81 -9.17 -8.95 -9.24
N ALA A 82 -7.84 -9.01 -9.25
CA ALA A 82 -6.99 -7.85 -9.08
C ALA A 82 -5.60 -8.15 -9.67
N TYR A 83 -4.87 -7.09 -10.02
CA TYR A 83 -3.51 -7.18 -10.57
C TYR A 83 -2.51 -6.65 -9.55
N ASP A 84 -1.62 -7.52 -9.09
CA ASP A 84 -0.62 -7.21 -8.07
C ASP A 84 0.54 -6.42 -8.67
N LEU A 85 0.84 -5.26 -8.09
CA LEU A 85 1.98 -4.41 -8.45
C LEU A 85 2.98 -4.29 -7.30
N THR A 86 2.83 -5.07 -6.22
CA THR A 86 3.60 -4.91 -4.98
C THR A 86 5.11 -4.85 -5.23
N GLU A 87 5.67 -5.82 -5.96
CA GLU A 87 7.10 -5.85 -6.26
C GLU A 87 7.56 -4.62 -7.07
N GLU A 88 6.83 -4.26 -8.13
CA GLU A 88 7.17 -3.11 -8.99
C GLU A 88 7.10 -1.78 -8.21
N ILE A 89 6.14 -1.66 -7.29
CA ILE A 89 6.02 -0.48 -6.43
C ILE A 89 7.12 -0.45 -5.37
N ASP A 90 7.40 -1.57 -4.71
CA ASP A 90 8.45 -1.64 -3.70
C ASP A 90 9.82 -1.25 -4.28
N GLU A 91 10.16 -1.70 -5.50
CA GLU A 91 11.36 -1.25 -6.22
C GLU A 91 11.40 0.28 -6.43
N LYS A 92 10.27 0.89 -6.81
CA LYS A 92 10.18 2.34 -7.04
C LYS A 92 10.31 3.16 -5.75
N VAL A 93 9.95 2.60 -4.60
CA VAL A 93 9.94 3.32 -3.31
C VAL A 93 11.12 2.99 -2.39
N LYS A 94 11.99 2.04 -2.75
CA LYS A 94 13.16 1.63 -1.96
C LYS A 94 13.96 2.80 -1.37
N GLY A 95 14.21 3.86 -2.15
CA GLY A 95 14.96 5.04 -1.70
C GLY A 95 14.16 6.03 -0.85
N ALA A 96 12.83 6.05 -0.98
CA ALA A 96 11.95 6.97 -0.25
C ALA A 96 11.55 6.46 1.14
N LEU A 97 11.80 5.17 1.42
CA LEU A 97 11.43 4.49 2.67
C LEU A 97 12.65 4.04 3.49
N ALA A 98 13.87 4.36 3.06
CA ALA A 98 15.11 3.92 3.69
C ALA A 98 15.53 4.73 4.95
N GLU A 99 14.57 5.39 5.62
CA GLU A 99 14.79 6.15 6.87
C GLU A 99 14.16 5.47 8.09
#